data_AF-A0A485KF03-F1
#
_entry.id   AF-A0A485KF03-F1
#
_cell.length_a   1.000
_cell.length_b   1.000
_cell.length_c   1.000
_cell.angle_alpha   90.00
_cell.angle_beta   90.00
_cell.angle_gamma   90.00
#
_symmetry.space_group_name_H-M   'P 1'
#
loop_
_entity.id
_entity.type
_entity.pdbx_description
1 polymer ?
#
loop_
_entity_poly.entity_id
_entity_poly.type
_entity_poly.pdbx_seq_one_letter_code
_entity_poly.pdbx_strand_id
1 'polypeptide(L)'
;MVSSSTILASSFLVILSATTSASTWSCVNGFTSPMKIAIDGNIECWSDNGHDCAWGANCAALVASNAEPKQPLACGCQTKASWGITGYYDANGNYAPNHWCNLVKIALGANPPNPACTIAPSTIAPTPAPTTTTPAP
;
A
#
# COMPACT_ATOMS: atom_id res chain seq x y z
N MET A 1 25.30 39.34 40.46
CA MET A 1 25.98 39.10 39.17
C MET A 1 25.77 37.64 38.80
N VAL A 2 25.42 37.42 37.54
CA VAL A 2 25.12 36.18 36.81
C VAL A 2 26.12 35.03 37.13
N SER A 3 25.87 33.73 36.92
CA SER A 3 25.46 33.15 35.64
C SER A 3 25.36 31.61 35.70
N SER A 4 24.47 31.06 34.88
CA SER A 4 24.62 29.84 34.07
C SER A 4 24.63 28.46 34.74
N SER A 5 23.54 27.72 34.53
CA SER A 5 23.55 26.26 34.42
C SER A 5 22.82 25.90 33.13
N THR A 6 23.58 25.41 32.16
CA THR A 6 23.19 25.10 30.79
C THR A 6 22.27 23.89 30.77
N ILE A 7 21.02 24.07 30.34
CA ILE A 7 20.09 22.96 30.08
C ILE A 7 20.35 22.48 28.65
N LEU A 8 21.05 21.35 28.51
CA LEU A 8 21.15 20.62 27.25
C LEU A 8 19.77 20.01 26.97
N ALA A 9 18.98 20.69 26.13
CA ALA A 9 17.76 20.13 25.56
C ALA A 9 18.14 19.04 24.56
N SER A 10 18.30 17.81 25.05
CA SER A 10 18.46 16.63 24.21
C SER A 10 17.12 16.35 23.52
N SER A 11 17.00 16.82 22.28
CA SER A 11 15.92 16.47 21.37
C SER A 11 15.93 14.96 21.12
N PHE A 12 15.07 14.24 21.82
CA PHE A 12 14.75 12.85 21.50
C PHE A 12 13.97 12.81 20.18
N LEU A 13 14.68 12.57 19.08
CA LEU A 13 14.09 12.10 17.84
C LEU A 13 13.45 10.73 18.11
N VAL A 14 12.14 10.72 18.34
CA VAL A 14 11.36 9.49 18.39
C VAL A 14 11.28 8.97 16.95
N ILE A 15 12.21 8.09 16.59
CA ILE A 15 12.17 7.37 15.33
C ILE A 15 10.98 6.40 15.44
N LEU A 16 9.82 6.76 14.87
CA LEU A 16 8.74 5.80 14.64
C LEU A 16 9.26 4.79 13.61
N SER A 17 9.89 3.72 14.09
CA SER A 17 10.10 2.53 13.29
C SER A 17 8.73 1.92 13.02
N ALA A 18 8.16 2.22 11.84
CA ALA A 18 7.12 1.39 11.28
C ALA A 18 7.75 0.01 11.04
N THR A 19 7.59 -0.90 12.00
CA THR A 19 7.86 -2.31 11.78
C THR A 19 6.81 -2.79 10.80
N THR A 20 7.09 -2.66 9.51
CA THR A 20 6.34 -3.41 8.50
C THR A 20 6.72 -4.87 8.72
N SER A 21 5.93 -5.56 9.54
CA SER A 21 6.01 -7.01 9.65
C SER A 21 5.91 -7.56 8.24
N ALA A 22 6.96 -8.23 7.77
CA ALA A 22 6.90 -9.01 6.54
C ALA A 22 5.75 -9.99 6.70
N SER A 23 4.64 -9.74 6.02
CA SER A 23 3.47 -10.61 6.14
C SER A 23 3.79 -11.95 5.47
N THR A 24 3.24 -13.03 6.04
CA THR A 24 3.46 -14.39 5.55
C THR A 24 2.35 -14.78 4.58
N TRP A 25 2.69 -15.55 3.55
CA TRP A 25 1.70 -16.18 2.67
C TRP A 25 0.75 -17.06 3.47
N SER A 26 -0.55 -16.88 3.25
CA SER A 26 -1.59 -17.58 3.99
C SER A 26 -2.73 -18.01 3.06
N CYS A 27 -3.43 -19.07 3.47
CA CYS A 27 -4.63 -19.53 2.78
C CYS A 27 -5.86 -18.86 3.38
N VAL A 28 -6.53 -18.04 2.58
CA VAL A 28 -7.76 -17.36 2.97
C VAL A 28 -8.94 -18.22 2.56
N ASN A 29 -9.87 -18.48 3.49
CA ASN A 29 -11.03 -19.31 3.22
C ASN A 29 -11.84 -18.75 2.03
N GLY A 30 -12.23 -19.63 1.10
CA GLY A 30 -12.91 -19.26 -0.14
C GLY A 30 -11.98 -18.89 -1.31
N PHE A 31 -10.65 -18.88 -1.10
CA PHE A 31 -9.67 -18.62 -2.16
C PHE A 31 -8.65 -19.75 -2.27
N THR A 32 -8.25 -20.04 -3.51
CA THR A 32 -7.28 -21.11 -3.84
C THR A 32 -5.86 -20.59 -4.01
N SER A 33 -5.69 -19.31 -4.31
CA SER A 33 -4.39 -18.66 -4.38
C SER A 33 -3.91 -18.25 -2.98
N PRO A 34 -2.64 -18.48 -2.60
CA PRO A 34 -2.07 -17.89 -1.40
C PRO A 34 -2.13 -16.36 -1.44
N MET A 35 -2.38 -15.74 -0.30
CA MET A 35 -2.48 -14.29 -0.18
C MET A 35 -1.74 -13.77 1.04
N LYS A 36 -1.29 -12.52 0.96
CA LYS A 36 -0.65 -11.82 2.07
C LYS A 36 -0.88 -10.31 1.99
N ILE A 37 -0.41 -9.59 3.00
CA ILE A 37 -0.39 -8.13 3.02
C ILE A 37 0.95 -7.65 2.46
N ALA A 38 0.96 -7.11 1.27
CA ALA A 38 2.14 -6.54 0.65
C ALA A 38 2.81 -5.48 1.54
N ILE A 39 4.08 -5.19 1.28
CA ILE A 39 4.88 -4.21 2.02
C ILE A 39 4.24 -2.80 2.03
N ASP A 40 3.47 -2.48 1.00
CA ASP A 40 2.76 -1.21 0.84
C ASP A 40 1.39 -1.19 1.56
N GLY A 41 1.02 -2.25 2.27
CA GLY A 41 -0.24 -2.41 2.99
C GLY A 41 -1.41 -2.91 2.12
N ASN A 42 -1.20 -3.14 0.82
CA ASN A 42 -2.22 -3.75 -0.03
C ASN A 42 -2.32 -5.25 0.19
N ILE A 43 -3.45 -5.83 -0.19
CA ILE A 43 -3.51 -7.28 -0.39
C ILE A 43 -2.77 -7.64 -1.66
N GLU A 44 -1.98 -8.70 -1.64
CA GLU A 44 -1.43 -9.33 -2.84
C GLU A 44 -1.74 -10.83 -2.88
N CYS A 45 -1.94 -11.33 -4.09
CA CYS A 45 -2.08 -12.75 -4.35
C CYS A 45 -0.79 -13.31 -4.95
N TRP A 46 -0.61 -14.61 -4.75
CA TRP A 46 0.46 -15.34 -5.39
C TRP A 46 0.30 -15.28 -6.91
N SER A 47 1.31 -14.76 -7.61
CA SER A 47 1.33 -14.64 -9.07
C SER A 47 2.76 -14.77 -9.57
N ASP A 48 2.96 -15.42 -10.71
CA ASP A 48 4.29 -15.48 -11.34
C ASP A 48 4.44 -14.48 -12.50
N ASN A 49 3.39 -13.72 -12.82
CA ASN A 49 3.36 -12.80 -13.97
C ASN A 49 2.88 -11.38 -13.60
N GLY A 50 2.61 -11.09 -12.33
CA GLY A 50 2.15 -9.79 -11.86
C GLY A 50 0.79 -9.36 -12.41
N HIS A 51 0.02 -10.30 -12.97
CA HIS A 51 -1.22 -10.02 -13.70
C HIS A 51 -2.35 -10.97 -13.29
N ASP A 52 -2.07 -12.26 -13.19
CA ASP A 52 -3.01 -13.33 -12.85
C ASP A 52 -2.59 -13.99 -11.54
N CYS A 53 -3.51 -14.08 -10.58
CA CYS A 53 -3.27 -14.89 -9.40
C CYS A 53 -3.23 -16.38 -9.79
N ALA A 54 -2.54 -17.18 -8.97
CA ALA A 54 -2.51 -18.63 -9.07
C ALA A 54 -3.84 -19.27 -8.63
N TRP A 55 -4.92 -18.95 -9.33
CA TRP A 55 -6.25 -19.52 -9.09
C TRP A 55 -6.25 -21.02 -9.41
N GLY A 56 -6.95 -21.80 -8.58
CA GLY A 56 -6.98 -23.26 -8.69
C GLY A 56 -5.71 -23.95 -8.21
N ALA A 57 -4.70 -23.20 -7.73
CA ALA A 57 -3.53 -23.78 -7.11
C ALA A 57 -3.88 -24.48 -5.77
N ASN A 58 -3.00 -25.37 -5.34
CA ASN A 58 -3.07 -25.94 -4.00
C ASN A 58 -2.40 -24.96 -3.03
N CYS A 59 -3.20 -24.08 -2.41
CA CYS A 59 -2.68 -23.07 -1.48
C CYS A 59 -1.81 -23.68 -0.38
N ALA A 60 -2.28 -24.75 0.28
CA ALA A 60 -1.56 -25.36 1.39
C ALA A 60 -0.19 -25.89 0.96
N ALA A 61 -0.10 -26.52 -0.22
CA ALA A 61 1.17 -27.00 -0.76
C ALA A 61 2.12 -25.85 -1.10
N LEU A 62 1.63 -24.76 -1.71
CA LEU A 62 2.46 -23.59 -2.02
C LEU A 62 2.98 -22.90 -0.77
N VAL A 63 2.11 -22.66 0.22
CA VAL A 63 2.51 -22.06 1.50
C VAL A 63 3.52 -22.96 2.23
N ALA A 64 3.30 -24.28 2.26
CA ALA A 64 4.21 -25.24 2.89
C ALA A 64 5.53 -25.43 2.13
N SER A 65 5.61 -25.03 0.86
CA SER A 65 6.83 -25.15 0.06
C SER A 65 7.88 -24.09 0.42
N ASN A 66 7.49 -23.02 1.13
CA ASN A 66 8.32 -21.83 1.38
C ASN A 66 8.89 -21.18 0.12
N ALA A 67 8.37 -21.50 -1.07
CA ALA A 67 8.69 -20.76 -2.27
C ALA A 67 8.13 -19.33 -2.18
N GLU A 68 8.69 -18.43 -3.00
CA GLU A 68 8.10 -17.12 -3.26
C GLU A 68 7.66 -17.05 -4.72
N PRO A 69 6.53 -16.40 -5.02
CA PRO A 69 6.14 -16.09 -6.39
C PRO A 69 7.17 -15.18 -7.08
N LYS A 70 7.29 -15.31 -8.40
CA LYS A 70 8.19 -14.44 -9.19
C LYS A 70 7.75 -12.99 -9.21
N GLN A 71 6.44 -12.76 -9.28
CA GLN A 71 5.88 -11.42 -9.40
C GLN A 71 4.45 -11.41 -8.85
N PRO A 72 4.26 -11.23 -7.53
CA PRO A 72 2.93 -11.06 -6.94
C PRO A 72 2.08 -10.03 -7.66
N LEU A 73 0.76 -10.20 -7.60
CA LEU A 73 -0.19 -9.19 -8.04
C LEU A 73 -0.80 -8.51 -6.80
N ALA A 74 -0.43 -7.25 -6.58
CA ALA A 74 -1.02 -6.41 -5.56
C ALA A 74 -2.32 -5.74 -6.04
N CYS A 75 -3.31 -5.70 -5.16
CA CYS A 75 -4.46 -4.82 -5.25
C CYS A 75 -4.01 -3.34 -5.22
N GLY A 76 -4.90 -2.42 -5.57
CA GLY A 76 -4.54 -1.00 -5.67
C GLY A 76 -3.94 -0.67 -7.04
N CYS A 77 -2.76 -0.06 -7.06
CA CYS A 77 -2.18 0.50 -8.28
C CYS A 77 -1.73 -0.54 -9.31
N GLN A 78 -1.18 -1.67 -8.87
CA GLN A 78 -0.73 -2.71 -9.80
C GLN A 78 -1.93 -3.35 -10.52
N THR A 79 -2.97 -3.75 -9.79
CA THR A 79 -4.20 -4.25 -10.40
C THR A 79 -4.84 -3.22 -11.33
N LYS A 80 -4.79 -1.91 -11.01
CA LYS A 80 -5.32 -0.85 -11.89
C LYS A 80 -4.56 -0.75 -13.20
N ALA A 81 -3.23 -0.89 -13.18
CA ALA A 81 -2.40 -0.92 -14.38
C ALA A 81 -2.70 -2.15 -15.27
N SER A 82 -3.00 -3.29 -14.66
CA SER A 82 -3.28 -4.55 -15.37
C SER A 82 -4.71 -4.64 -15.91
N TRP A 83 -5.70 -4.25 -15.10
CA TRP A 83 -7.13 -4.58 -15.33
C TRP A 83 -8.05 -3.36 -15.39
N GLY A 84 -7.54 -2.14 -15.21
CA GLY A 84 -8.36 -0.92 -15.18
C GLY A 84 -9.20 -0.73 -13.91
N ILE A 85 -9.11 -1.65 -12.95
CA ILE A 85 -9.76 -1.59 -11.63
C ILE A 85 -8.72 -1.72 -10.52
N THR A 86 -8.93 -1.13 -9.34
CA THR A 86 -7.97 -1.33 -8.24
C THR A 86 -8.19 -2.64 -7.50
N GLY A 87 -9.28 -3.33 -7.79
CA GLY A 87 -9.81 -4.43 -6.98
C GLY A 87 -10.48 -3.98 -5.69
N TYR A 88 -10.25 -2.76 -5.20
CA TYR A 88 -11.06 -2.16 -4.13
C TYR A 88 -12.24 -1.36 -4.68
N TYR A 89 -12.03 -0.74 -5.84
CA TYR A 89 -13.02 0.06 -6.57
C TYR A 89 -13.16 -0.48 -8.00
N ASP A 90 -14.36 -0.34 -8.57
CA ASP A 90 -14.65 -0.65 -9.97
C ASP A 90 -14.05 0.39 -10.93
N ALA A 91 -14.25 0.21 -12.23
CA ALA A 91 -13.71 1.10 -13.27
C ALA A 91 -14.28 2.53 -13.20
N ASN A 92 -15.42 2.72 -12.53
CA ASN A 92 -16.06 4.02 -12.34
C ASN A 92 -15.68 4.67 -10.98
N GLY A 93 -14.84 4.00 -10.18
CA GLY A 93 -14.45 4.48 -8.86
C GLY A 93 -15.46 4.19 -7.75
N ASN A 94 -16.45 3.32 -7.97
CA ASN A 94 -17.36 2.88 -6.90
C ASN A 94 -16.74 1.74 -6.10
N TYR A 95 -16.99 1.72 -4.80
CA TYR A 95 -16.48 0.66 -3.93
C TYR A 95 -17.05 -0.71 -4.34
N ALA A 96 -16.19 -1.73 -4.49
CA ALA A 96 -16.54 -3.05 -4.99
C ALA A 96 -16.45 -4.12 -3.88
N PRO A 97 -17.45 -4.26 -2.98
CA PRO A 97 -17.33 -5.06 -1.75
C PRO A 97 -17.08 -6.55 -2.01
N ASN A 98 -17.58 -7.08 -3.14
CA ASN A 98 -17.50 -8.50 -3.46
C ASN A 98 -16.23 -8.89 -4.24
N HIS A 99 -15.37 -7.92 -4.58
CA HIS A 99 -14.10 -8.23 -5.23
C HIS A 99 -13.14 -8.89 -4.22
N TRP A 100 -12.34 -9.86 -4.67
CA TRP A 100 -11.49 -10.67 -3.80
C TRP A 100 -10.54 -9.81 -2.93
N CYS A 101 -10.01 -8.71 -3.47
CA CYS A 101 -9.20 -7.75 -2.71
C CYS A 101 -9.92 -7.24 -1.46
N ASN A 102 -11.22 -6.93 -1.53
CA ASN A 102 -11.98 -6.43 -0.39
C ASN A 102 -12.33 -7.54 0.61
N LEU A 103 -12.67 -8.72 0.12
CA LEU A 103 -12.96 -9.88 0.96
C LEU A 103 -11.71 -10.29 1.77
N VAL A 104 -10.54 -10.29 1.13
CA VAL A 104 -9.27 -10.69 1.75
C VAL A 104 -8.72 -9.58 2.64
N LYS A 105 -8.93 -8.30 2.27
CA LYS A 105 -8.62 -7.16 3.14
C LYS A 105 -9.32 -7.30 4.49
N ILE A 106 -10.60 -7.70 4.49
CA ILE A 106 -11.34 -7.96 5.73
C ILE A 106 -10.76 -9.19 6.45
N ALA A 107 -10.55 -10.30 5.74
CA ALA A 107 -10.08 -11.55 6.34
C ALA A 107 -8.69 -11.42 7.00
N LEU A 108 -7.79 -10.63 6.41
CA LEU A 108 -6.43 -10.42 6.90
C LEU A 108 -6.26 -9.14 7.74
N GLY A 109 -7.30 -8.30 7.85
CA GLY A 109 -7.24 -7.04 8.58
C GLY A 109 -6.32 -5.99 7.95
N ALA A 110 -6.20 -5.99 6.61
CA ALA A 110 -5.33 -5.05 5.91
C ALA A 110 -5.92 -3.63 5.85
N ASN A 111 -5.04 -2.64 5.92
CA ASN A 111 -5.40 -1.22 5.80
C ASN A 111 -4.57 -0.55 4.70
N PRO A 112 -4.94 -0.72 3.42
CA PRO A 112 -4.22 -0.12 2.30
C PRO A 112 -4.26 1.41 2.39
N PRO A 113 -3.11 2.11 2.31
CA PRO A 113 -3.05 3.56 2.47
C PRO A 113 -3.63 4.34 1.28
N ASN A 114 -3.64 3.74 0.09
CA ASN A 114 -4.17 4.33 -1.14
C ASN A 114 -4.97 3.31 -1.98
N PRO A 115 -6.14 2.86 -1.52
CA PRO A 115 -6.91 1.81 -2.18
C PRO A 115 -7.53 2.26 -3.52
N ALA A 116 -7.69 3.57 -3.72
CA ALA A 116 -8.20 4.14 -4.97
C ALA A 116 -7.12 4.27 -6.06
N CYS A 117 -5.85 4.07 -5.70
CA CYS A 117 -4.71 4.42 -6.55
C CYS A 117 -4.90 5.81 -7.19
N THR A 118 -5.17 6.79 -6.34
CA THR A 118 -5.17 8.19 -6.72
C THR A 118 -3.81 8.77 -6.39
N ILE A 119 -3.35 9.74 -7.17
CA ILE A 119 -2.17 10.49 -6.72
C ILE A 119 -2.58 11.14 -5.41
N ALA A 120 -1.87 10.83 -4.32
CA ALA A 120 -2.10 11.49 -3.04
C ALA A 120 -2.12 13.00 -3.33
N PRO A 121 -3.07 13.77 -2.78
CA PRO A 121 -3.00 15.21 -2.93
C PRO A 121 -1.69 15.63 -2.28
N SER A 122 -0.66 15.85 -3.10
CA SER A 122 0.43 16.74 -2.75
C SER A 122 -0.29 17.99 -2.29
N THR A 123 -0.21 18.31 -1.00
CA THR A 123 -0.47 19.67 -0.55
C THR A 123 0.27 20.55 -1.55
N ILE A 124 -0.49 21.24 -2.40
CA ILE A 124 0.07 22.20 -3.33
C ILE A 124 0.80 23.17 -2.42
N ALA A 125 2.11 23.02 -2.31
CA ALA A 125 2.94 24.06 -1.73
C ALA A 125 2.57 25.31 -2.52
N PRO A 126 2.10 26.38 -1.87
CA PRO A 126 1.62 27.55 -2.59
C PRO A 126 2.70 27.97 -3.56
N THR A 127 2.38 27.92 -4.85
CA THR A 127 3.21 28.47 -5.91
C THR A 127 3.59 29.89 -5.48
N PRO A 128 4.88 30.24 -5.34
CA PRO A 128 5.25 31.62 -5.06
C PRO A 128 4.67 32.48 -6.19
N ALA A 129 3.86 33.46 -5.81
CA ALA A 129 3.20 34.37 -6.75
C ALA A 129 4.25 35.00 -7.68
N PRO A 130 3.97 35.15 -8.98
CA PRO A 130 4.88 35.84 -9.88
C PRO A 130 5.03 37.29 -9.43
N THR A 131 6.25 37.66 -9.02
CA THR A 131 6.59 39.04 -8.65
C THR A 131 6.39 39.93 -9.86
N THR A 132 5.33 40.73 -9.85
CA THR A 132 5.07 41.74 -10.86
C THR A 132 6.02 42.90 -10.60
N THR A 133 7.15 42.94 -11.30
CA THR A 133 8.00 44.13 -11.34
C THR A 133 7.31 45.16 -12.23
N THR A 134 6.58 46.07 -11.59
CA THR A 134 6.14 47.34 -12.20
C THR A 134 7.38 48.16 -12.59
N PRO A 135 7.51 48.61 -13.85
CA PRO A 135 8.55 49.58 -14.21
C PRO A 135 8.22 50.94 -13.59
N ALA A 136 9.19 51.54 -12.91
CA ALA A 136 9.09 52.90 -12.38
C ALA A 136 9.09 53.95 -13.53
N PRO A 137 8.43 55.10 -13.35
CA PRO A 137 8.31 56.15 -14.37
C PRO A 137 9.63 56.88 -14.65
#